data_AF-A0A6P6WSE0-F1
#
_entry.id   AF-A0A6P6WSE0-F1
#
_cell.length_a   1.000
_cell.length_b   1.000
_cell.length_c   1.000
_cell.angle_alpha   90.00
_cell.angle_beta   90.00
_cell.angle_gamma   90.00
#
_symmetry.space_group_name_H-M   'P 1'
#
loop_
_entity.id
_entity.type
_entity.pdbx_description
1 polymer ?
#
loop_
_entity_poly.entity_id
_entity_poly.type
_entity_poly.pdbx_seq_one_letter_code
_entity_poly.pdbx_strand_id
1 'polypeptide(L)'
;MDKGWMFLADRWCDEYRNGLEKFLTMAKQHKGDKPKIRCPCRKCRNVKYYSVHVVKSHLLYKGMDSTYTYWKFHGETLPNENSNAHSCCDNEHEINANNAEVNDDEMQEILEDIYWGTFNEEELNGGSNKEVSFRKEDELEKFDRLFKDAKRALYPGCKKYSILLFVVKLLHLKVLNRWSNKSFTMLLQLLKDSYPDDNLLPSSYYDSRKLLGGIGLRCDLIHACKNDCILFRKEYEGLDHCPKCLQSRWKINDGKGKKVPQKILRYFPLKPRLQRLFMSRKIASYMRWHKEKRVEEIGVLSHPADGESWKEFDKKFPWFAEDARNVRLALSSDGFNPFNNMCNSYSMWPVVLINYNMPPWVSKREPYFFLSLLIPGRRSPGKDIDVFLQPLIDELLELFKGVRTYDSVAEQCFLLHAALMWTINDFPAYGDLSGWVTKGKMACPCCNDKTDYQSLRNKIGYLGHRRFLPDNHVWRNDGKKFNGKVERRLKPRELSGEEILKQLKVVEGVTLGKNPNTKKGSAVLKKETGLRRAYFTNYRIGKIFH
;
A
#
# COMPACT_ATOMS: atom_id res chain seq x y z
N MET A 1 -13.54 -45.89 -8.80
CA MET A 1 -13.14 -46.39 -7.45
C MET A 1 -14.15 -45.86 -6.45
N ASP A 2 -14.58 -46.66 -5.45
CA ASP A 2 -15.45 -46.16 -4.37
C ASP A 2 -14.74 -45.09 -3.54
N LYS A 3 -15.44 -43.98 -3.26
CA LYS A 3 -14.95 -42.78 -2.57
C LYS A 3 -15.66 -42.52 -1.25
N GLY A 4 -16.65 -43.36 -0.87
CA GLY A 4 -17.39 -43.21 0.39
C GLY A 4 -16.48 -43.19 1.62
N TRP A 5 -15.37 -43.94 1.56
CA TRP A 5 -14.37 -44.00 2.62
C TRP A 5 -13.78 -42.63 2.99
N MET A 6 -13.72 -41.66 2.07
CA MET A 6 -13.16 -40.32 2.35
C MET A 6 -13.97 -39.54 3.39
N PHE A 7 -15.24 -39.90 3.57
CA PHE A 7 -16.18 -39.21 4.45
C PHE A 7 -16.33 -39.88 5.82
N LEU A 8 -15.67 -41.02 6.05
CA LEU A 8 -15.71 -41.72 7.33
C LEU A 8 -15.05 -40.86 8.43
N ALA A 9 -15.77 -40.70 9.55
CA ALA A 9 -15.29 -39.94 10.69
C ALA A 9 -14.14 -40.66 11.41
N ASP A 10 -14.24 -41.98 11.55
CA ASP A 10 -13.16 -42.83 12.04
C ASP A 10 -12.19 -43.17 10.91
N ARG A 11 -10.96 -42.67 11.01
CA ARG A 11 -9.89 -42.86 10.02
C ARG A 11 -9.00 -44.07 10.32
N TRP A 12 -9.28 -44.77 11.42
CA TRP A 12 -8.55 -45.97 11.83
C TRP A 12 -9.29 -47.27 11.53
N CYS A 13 -10.56 -47.19 11.12
CA CYS A 13 -11.32 -48.32 10.60
C CYS A 13 -10.69 -48.91 9.33
N ASP A 14 -10.98 -50.17 9.09
CA ASP A 14 -10.43 -50.90 7.94
C ASP A 14 -10.97 -50.36 6.62
N GLU A 15 -12.21 -49.87 6.56
CA GLU A 15 -12.76 -49.26 5.35
C GLU A 15 -11.98 -48.03 4.92
N TYR A 16 -11.64 -47.13 5.86
CA TYR A 16 -10.84 -45.93 5.55
C TYR A 16 -9.43 -46.30 5.09
N ARG A 17 -8.78 -47.24 5.79
CA ARG A 17 -7.41 -47.68 5.46
C ARG A 17 -7.35 -48.36 4.10
N ASN A 18 -8.31 -49.22 3.79
CA ASN A 18 -8.40 -49.91 2.51
C ASN A 18 -8.67 -48.94 1.35
N GLY A 19 -9.57 -47.96 1.55
CA GLY A 19 -9.81 -46.91 0.57
C GLY A 19 -8.58 -46.03 0.34
N LEU A 20 -7.89 -45.65 1.42
CA LEU A 20 -6.66 -44.87 1.36
C LEU A 20 -5.53 -45.61 0.62
N GLU A 21 -5.33 -46.91 0.85
CA GLU A 21 -4.30 -47.67 0.13
C GLU A 21 -4.59 -47.78 -1.36
N LYS A 22 -5.86 -48.02 -1.73
CA LYS A 22 -6.27 -48.03 -3.15
C LYS A 22 -6.01 -46.68 -3.82
N PHE A 23 -6.33 -45.57 -3.15
CA PHE A 23 -6.02 -44.22 -3.62
C PHE A 23 -4.51 -43.99 -3.79
N LEU A 24 -3.70 -44.35 -2.79
CA LEU A 24 -2.24 -44.16 -2.85
C LEU A 24 -1.58 -45.02 -3.93
N THR A 25 -2.14 -46.19 -4.23
CA THR A 25 -1.67 -47.07 -5.30
C THR A 25 -1.91 -46.41 -6.67
N MET A 26 -3.11 -45.88 -6.91
CA MET A 26 -3.43 -45.10 -8.11
C MET A 26 -2.51 -43.87 -8.24
N ALA A 27 -2.36 -43.11 -7.17
CA ALA A 27 -1.48 -41.94 -7.13
C ALA A 27 -0.01 -42.28 -7.43
N LYS A 28 0.48 -43.43 -6.95
CA LYS A 28 1.83 -43.94 -7.23
C LYS A 28 2.01 -44.33 -8.69
N GLN A 29 0.99 -44.92 -9.32
CA GLN A 29 1.05 -45.25 -10.74
C GLN A 29 1.04 -43.98 -11.60
N HIS A 30 0.17 -43.02 -11.25
CA HIS A 30 0.07 -41.76 -12.00
C HIS A 30 1.32 -40.86 -11.90
N LYS A 31 2.02 -40.87 -10.77
CA LYS A 31 3.20 -39.99 -10.58
C LYS A 31 4.40 -40.38 -11.46
N GLY A 32 4.46 -41.62 -11.96
CA GLY A 32 5.65 -42.18 -12.63
C GLY A 32 6.91 -42.08 -11.76
N ASP A 33 8.01 -41.60 -12.34
CA ASP A 33 9.32 -41.45 -11.67
C ASP A 33 9.41 -40.25 -10.71
N LYS A 34 8.32 -39.47 -10.55
CA LYS A 34 8.36 -38.28 -9.70
C LYS A 34 8.54 -38.69 -8.22
N PRO A 35 9.47 -38.04 -7.49
CA PRO A 35 9.79 -38.43 -6.11
C PRO A 35 8.68 -38.05 -5.11
N LYS A 36 7.76 -37.15 -5.48
CA LYS A 36 6.70 -36.61 -4.62
C LYS A 36 5.37 -36.51 -5.36
N ILE A 37 4.27 -36.65 -4.61
CA ILE A 37 2.89 -36.46 -5.08
C ILE A 37 2.24 -35.28 -4.36
N ARG A 38 1.18 -34.72 -4.96
CA ARG A 38 0.35 -33.71 -4.29
C ARG A 38 -0.33 -34.34 -3.05
N CYS A 39 -0.58 -33.52 -2.03
CA CYS A 39 -1.22 -33.98 -0.80
C CYS A 39 -2.67 -33.49 -0.71
N PRO A 40 -3.67 -34.38 -0.87
CA PRO A 40 -5.09 -34.00 -0.85
C PRO A 40 -5.67 -33.89 0.56
N CYS A 41 -4.86 -33.85 1.62
CA CYS A 41 -5.40 -33.69 2.97
C CYS A 41 -6.03 -32.30 3.17
N ARG A 42 -6.96 -32.17 4.11
CA ARG A 42 -7.72 -30.93 4.40
C ARG A 42 -6.85 -29.69 4.60
N LYS A 43 -5.62 -29.87 5.12
CA LYS A 43 -4.65 -28.78 5.35
C LYS A 43 -3.82 -28.43 4.10
N CYS A 44 -3.50 -29.42 3.27
CA CYS A 44 -2.61 -29.24 2.12
C CYS A 44 -3.36 -28.96 0.82
N ARG A 45 -4.61 -29.45 0.68
CA ARG A 45 -5.53 -29.17 -0.43
C ARG A 45 -4.89 -29.25 -1.82
N ASN A 46 -4.07 -30.27 -2.05
CA ASN A 46 -3.32 -30.50 -3.28
C ASN A 46 -2.29 -29.41 -3.66
N VAL A 47 -2.01 -28.43 -2.79
CA VAL A 47 -1.02 -27.35 -3.03
C VAL A 47 0.41 -27.82 -2.74
N LYS A 48 0.59 -28.68 -1.73
CA LYS A 48 1.92 -29.13 -1.26
C LYS A 48 2.27 -30.51 -1.83
N TYR A 49 3.55 -30.69 -2.16
CA TYR A 49 4.12 -31.95 -2.64
C TYR A 49 4.93 -32.65 -1.54
N TYR A 50 4.64 -33.92 -1.31
CA TYR A 50 5.36 -34.74 -0.33
C TYR A 50 5.60 -36.15 -0.85
N SER A 51 6.49 -36.89 -0.18
CA SER A 51 6.64 -38.33 -0.45
C SER A 51 5.32 -39.04 -0.13
N VAL A 52 5.08 -40.18 -0.78
CA VAL A 52 3.83 -40.92 -0.61
C VAL A 52 3.61 -41.33 0.85
N HIS A 53 4.69 -41.64 1.57
CA HIS A 53 4.65 -41.93 3.00
C HIS A 53 4.12 -40.75 3.85
N VAL A 54 4.59 -39.53 3.55
CA VAL A 54 4.14 -38.32 4.25
C VAL A 54 2.69 -37.99 3.88
N VAL A 55 2.29 -38.20 2.62
CA VAL A 55 0.89 -38.04 2.20
C VAL A 55 -0.03 -39.03 2.90
N LYS A 56 0.37 -40.30 3.02
CA LYS A 56 -0.36 -41.32 3.80
C LYS A 56 -0.59 -40.87 5.24
N SER A 57 0.48 -40.43 5.90
CA SER A 57 0.42 -39.92 7.27
C SER A 57 -0.54 -38.73 7.39
N HIS A 58 -0.47 -37.78 6.46
CA HIS A 58 -1.39 -36.64 6.44
C HIS A 58 -2.85 -37.05 6.24
N LEU A 59 -3.14 -38.04 5.40
CA LEU A 59 -4.51 -38.49 5.17
C LEU A 59 -5.08 -39.27 6.35
N LEU A 60 -4.25 -39.95 7.13
CA LEU A 60 -4.67 -40.57 8.41
C LEU A 60 -4.94 -39.51 9.49
N TYR A 61 -4.01 -38.59 9.73
CA TYR A 61 -4.14 -37.63 10.83
C TYR A 61 -5.09 -36.46 10.53
N LYS A 62 -5.05 -35.93 9.31
CA LYS A 62 -5.74 -34.68 8.93
C LYS A 62 -6.98 -34.91 8.06
N GLY A 63 -7.19 -36.15 7.60
CA GLY A 63 -8.29 -36.52 6.72
C GLY A 63 -8.11 -35.99 5.29
N MET A 64 -8.79 -36.65 4.35
CA MET A 64 -8.89 -36.16 2.98
C MET A 64 -9.80 -34.92 2.90
N ASP A 65 -9.50 -34.02 1.97
CA ASP A 65 -10.38 -32.92 1.61
C ASP A 65 -11.65 -33.49 0.96
N SER A 66 -12.78 -33.33 1.64
CA SER A 66 -14.09 -33.84 1.20
C SER A 66 -14.59 -33.17 -0.08
N THR A 67 -14.03 -32.02 -0.45
CA THR A 67 -14.35 -31.32 -1.72
C THR A 67 -13.57 -31.89 -2.91
N TYR A 68 -12.51 -32.67 -2.66
CA TYR A 68 -11.67 -33.25 -3.70
C TYR A 68 -12.22 -34.60 -4.17
N THR A 69 -13.42 -34.56 -4.76
CA THR A 69 -14.16 -35.74 -5.22
C THR A 69 -13.76 -36.24 -6.60
N TYR A 70 -13.05 -35.44 -7.40
CA TYR A 70 -12.44 -35.85 -8.67
C TYR A 70 -10.90 -35.80 -8.55
N TRP A 71 -10.26 -36.97 -8.63
CA TRP A 71 -8.84 -37.12 -8.34
C TRP A 71 -7.95 -36.82 -9.56
N LYS A 72 -8.20 -35.68 -10.22
CA LYS A 72 -7.50 -35.21 -11.44
C LYS A 72 -5.97 -35.14 -11.35
N PHE A 73 -5.42 -35.09 -10.14
CA PHE A 73 -3.97 -35.01 -9.90
C PHE A 73 -3.36 -36.36 -9.51
N HIS A 74 -4.18 -37.41 -9.39
CA HIS A 74 -3.78 -38.71 -8.86
C HIS A 74 -4.22 -39.86 -9.77
N GLY A 75 -4.51 -39.58 -11.05
CA GLY A 75 -4.70 -40.60 -12.07
C GLY A 75 -6.15 -41.01 -12.35
N GLU A 76 -7.13 -40.28 -11.82
CA GLU A 76 -8.52 -40.51 -12.23
C GLU A 76 -8.78 -39.84 -13.59
N THR A 77 -9.10 -40.65 -14.60
CA THR A 77 -9.44 -40.21 -15.96
C THR A 77 -10.94 -40.03 -16.11
N LEU A 78 -11.37 -39.00 -16.84
CA LEU A 78 -12.78 -38.82 -17.24
C LEU A 78 -13.14 -39.86 -18.32
N PRO A 79 -14.35 -40.44 -18.27
CA PRO A 79 -14.85 -41.22 -19.39
C PRO A 79 -15.19 -40.26 -20.53
N ASN A 80 -14.42 -40.33 -21.61
CA ASN A 80 -14.45 -39.53 -22.86
C ASN A 80 -13.43 -38.40 -22.93
N GLU A 81 -12.20 -38.75 -23.30
CA GLU A 81 -11.44 -38.07 -24.35
C GLU A 81 -10.34 -39.03 -24.82
N ASN A 82 -10.70 -39.84 -25.82
CA ASN A 82 -9.73 -40.64 -26.57
C ASN A 82 -9.01 -39.74 -27.58
N SER A 83 -7.72 -40.00 -27.71
CA SER A 83 -6.78 -39.68 -28.81
C SER A 83 -6.14 -38.29 -28.92
N ASN A 84 -4.83 -38.33 -28.62
CA ASN A 84 -3.71 -37.66 -29.29
C ASN A 84 -3.50 -36.15 -29.12
N ALA A 85 -2.66 -35.81 -28.13
CA ALA A 85 -1.78 -34.65 -28.21
C ALA A 85 -0.39 -34.99 -27.66
N HIS A 86 0.60 -34.81 -28.54
CA HIS A 86 2.02 -34.90 -28.26
C HIS A 86 2.45 -33.96 -27.11
N SER A 87 3.36 -34.48 -26.29
CA SER A 87 4.18 -33.81 -25.28
C SER A 87 4.39 -32.29 -25.47
N CYS A 88 3.71 -31.49 -24.64
CA CYS A 88 4.16 -30.15 -24.24
C CYS A 88 4.18 -30.05 -22.71
N CYS A 89 5.37 -29.76 -22.19
CA CYS A 89 5.69 -29.67 -20.79
C CYS A 89 5.32 -28.29 -20.25
N ASP A 90 4.04 -28.04 -19.96
CA ASP A 90 3.61 -26.79 -19.34
C ASP A 90 3.49 -26.94 -17.81
N ASN A 91 4.49 -26.40 -17.12
CA ASN A 91 4.39 -26.01 -15.72
C ASN A 91 3.65 -24.67 -15.65
N GLU A 92 2.33 -24.67 -15.49
CA GLU A 92 1.62 -23.51 -14.96
C GLU A 92 0.83 -23.90 -13.70
N HIS A 93 1.29 -23.33 -12.58
CA HIS A 93 0.53 -23.26 -11.35
C HIS A 93 -0.62 -22.26 -11.55
N GLU A 94 -1.83 -22.77 -11.79
CA GLU A 94 -3.07 -22.01 -11.64
C GLU A 94 -3.12 -21.38 -10.23
N ILE A 95 -3.11 -20.06 -10.19
CA ILE A 95 -3.54 -19.28 -9.03
C ILE A 95 -5.05 -19.48 -8.93
N ASN A 96 -5.52 -19.82 -7.73
CA ASN A 96 -6.92 -20.04 -7.40
C ASN A 96 -7.74 -18.78 -7.74
N ALA A 97 -8.38 -18.77 -8.92
CA ALA A 97 -9.11 -17.63 -9.50
C ALA A 97 -10.55 -17.48 -8.95
N ASN A 98 -10.89 -18.15 -7.84
CA ASN A 98 -12.28 -18.22 -7.36
C ASN A 98 -12.66 -17.14 -6.34
N ASN A 99 -11.83 -16.10 -6.13
CA ASN A 99 -12.16 -14.99 -5.22
C ASN A 99 -12.17 -13.60 -5.91
N ALA A 100 -12.15 -13.55 -7.24
CA ALA A 100 -12.22 -12.29 -7.99
C ALA A 100 -13.40 -12.35 -8.98
N GLU A 101 -14.62 -12.45 -8.46
CA GLU A 101 -15.75 -11.95 -9.23
C GLU A 101 -15.56 -10.44 -9.37
N VAL A 102 -15.33 -9.98 -10.60
CA VAL A 102 -15.30 -8.55 -10.92
C VAL A 102 -16.70 -8.02 -10.70
N ASN A 103 -16.91 -7.26 -9.62
CA ASN A 103 -18.17 -6.58 -9.42
C ASN A 103 -18.23 -5.40 -10.40
N ASP A 104 -19.06 -5.51 -11.43
CA ASP A 104 -19.24 -4.48 -12.45
C ASP A 104 -19.65 -3.13 -11.85
N ASP A 105 -20.36 -3.15 -10.71
CA ASP A 105 -20.78 -1.95 -9.97
C ASP A 105 -19.58 -1.18 -9.36
N GLU A 106 -18.57 -1.89 -8.84
CA GLU A 106 -17.39 -1.27 -8.20
C GLU A 106 -16.47 -0.62 -9.24
N MET A 107 -16.38 -1.24 -10.43
CA MET A 107 -15.69 -0.66 -11.58
C MET A 107 -16.42 0.57 -12.13
N GLN A 108 -17.75 0.59 -12.10
CA GLN A 108 -18.53 1.73 -12.56
C GLN A 108 -18.44 2.92 -11.60
N GLU A 109 -18.42 2.68 -10.28
CA GLU A 109 -18.15 3.71 -9.26
C GLU A 109 -16.75 4.34 -9.45
N ILE A 110 -15.70 3.54 -9.69
CA ILE A 110 -14.34 4.05 -9.97
C ILE A 110 -14.31 4.96 -11.21
N LEU A 111 -15.09 4.64 -12.25
CA LEU A 111 -15.14 5.41 -13.49
C LEU A 111 -15.91 6.72 -13.36
N GLU A 112 -16.95 6.75 -12.53
CA GLU A 112 -17.64 7.98 -12.15
C GLU A 112 -16.73 8.89 -11.33
N ASP A 113 -15.96 8.32 -10.39
CA ASP A 113 -14.96 9.06 -9.61
C ASP A 113 -13.84 9.66 -10.49
N ILE A 114 -13.37 8.97 -11.53
CA ILE A 114 -12.35 9.52 -12.45
C ILE A 114 -12.90 10.69 -13.27
N TYR A 115 -14.15 10.60 -13.74
CA TYR A 115 -14.77 11.65 -14.55
C TYR A 115 -14.74 12.97 -13.85
N TRP A 116 -15.25 12.93 -12.63
CA TRP A 116 -15.59 14.16 -11.96
C TRP A 116 -14.34 14.80 -11.37
N GLY A 117 -13.48 14.04 -10.70
CA GLY A 117 -12.38 14.61 -9.90
C GLY A 117 -11.15 15.16 -10.63
N THR A 118 -11.27 15.45 -11.92
CA THR A 118 -10.27 16.22 -12.66
C THR A 118 -10.75 17.63 -13.01
N PHE A 119 -12.04 17.91 -12.76
CA PHE A 119 -12.61 19.25 -12.88
C PHE A 119 -12.46 19.98 -11.54
N ASN A 120 -11.65 21.05 -11.52
CA ASN A 120 -11.96 22.32 -10.84
C ASN A 120 -10.74 23.25 -10.81
N GLU A 121 -10.40 23.83 -11.97
CA GLU A 121 -9.88 25.20 -11.93
C GLU A 121 -10.64 26.19 -12.84
N GLU A 122 -11.35 25.81 -13.91
CA GLU A 122 -11.77 26.83 -14.91
C GLU A 122 -13.25 26.92 -15.36
N GLU A 123 -14.20 26.08 -14.91
CA GLU A 123 -15.61 26.27 -15.35
C GLU A 123 -16.46 27.27 -14.53
N LEU A 124 -15.87 28.14 -13.69
CA LEU A 124 -16.65 29.09 -12.89
C LEU A 124 -16.10 30.53 -12.88
N ASN A 125 -15.55 30.99 -14.01
CA ASN A 125 -15.26 32.42 -14.21
C ASN A 125 -16.49 33.15 -14.78
N GLY A 126 -17.49 33.34 -13.91
CA GLY A 126 -18.46 34.43 -13.99
C GLY A 126 -18.19 35.41 -12.86
N GLY A 127 -17.08 36.16 -12.92
CA GLY A 127 -16.75 37.19 -11.92
C GLY A 127 -15.28 37.62 -11.96
N SER A 128 -15.03 38.83 -12.44
CA SER A 128 -13.75 39.50 -12.68
C SER A 128 -12.72 39.47 -11.53
N ASN A 129 -11.50 38.96 -11.78
CA ASN A 129 -10.31 39.79 -12.01
C ASN A 129 -9.07 38.94 -12.36
N LYS A 130 -8.30 39.45 -13.32
CA LYS A 130 -7.12 38.86 -13.97
C LYS A 130 -5.93 38.74 -13.01
N GLU A 131 -5.26 37.58 -13.07
CA GLU A 131 -3.80 37.39 -13.30
C GLU A 131 -3.30 36.06 -12.71
N VAL A 132 -3.63 34.93 -13.33
CA VAL A 132 -2.77 33.72 -13.35
C VAL A 132 -2.90 33.10 -14.75
N SER A 133 -1.77 32.90 -15.40
CA SER A 133 -1.62 32.86 -16.86
C SER A 133 -1.90 31.50 -17.54
N PHE A 134 -2.88 31.50 -18.45
CA PHE A 134 -2.87 31.00 -19.86
C PHE A 134 -2.29 29.61 -20.22
N ARG A 135 -1.87 28.77 -19.25
CA ARG A 135 -1.28 27.44 -19.51
C ARG A 135 -2.09 26.26 -18.96
N LYS A 136 -3.23 26.51 -18.31
CA LYS A 136 -4.06 25.48 -17.66
C LYS A 136 -5.34 25.15 -18.44
N GLU A 137 -5.97 26.13 -19.09
CA GLU A 137 -7.17 25.92 -19.94
C GLU A 137 -6.96 24.85 -21.04
N ASP A 138 -5.83 24.89 -21.74
CA ASP A 138 -5.52 23.93 -22.82
C ASP A 138 -5.35 22.47 -22.31
N GLU A 139 -4.79 22.28 -21.12
CA GLU A 139 -4.60 20.95 -20.53
C GLU A 139 -5.93 20.43 -19.93
N LEU A 140 -6.80 21.33 -19.48
CA LEU A 140 -8.13 21.01 -18.97
C LEU A 140 -9.08 20.59 -20.11
N GLU A 141 -9.16 21.37 -21.19
CA GLU A 141 -9.96 21.01 -22.37
C GLU A 141 -9.49 19.67 -22.97
N LYS A 142 -8.19 19.45 -22.98
CA LYS A 142 -7.59 18.21 -23.46
C LYS A 142 -7.96 17.03 -22.57
N PHE A 143 -7.99 17.19 -21.25
CA PHE A 143 -8.49 16.18 -20.34
C PHE A 143 -9.97 15.85 -20.64
N ASP A 144 -10.82 16.86 -20.78
CA ASP A 144 -12.26 16.67 -20.98
C ASP A 144 -12.57 15.94 -22.28
N ARG A 145 -11.85 16.30 -23.34
CA ARG A 145 -11.91 15.58 -24.61
C ARG A 145 -11.46 14.14 -24.41
N LEU A 146 -10.29 13.91 -23.80
CA LEU A 146 -9.76 12.55 -23.57
C LEU A 146 -10.69 11.69 -22.70
N PHE A 147 -11.35 12.29 -21.71
CA PHE A 147 -12.24 11.58 -20.82
C PHE A 147 -13.60 11.29 -21.46
N LYS A 148 -14.20 12.28 -22.14
CA LYS A 148 -15.41 12.06 -22.97
C LYS A 148 -15.15 10.99 -24.00
N ASP A 149 -13.99 11.03 -24.65
CA ASP A 149 -13.54 10.03 -25.61
C ASP A 149 -13.42 8.66 -24.96
N ALA A 150 -12.77 8.55 -23.80
CA ALA A 150 -12.62 7.29 -23.09
C ALA A 150 -13.98 6.70 -22.61
N LYS A 151 -15.00 7.53 -22.37
CA LYS A 151 -16.36 7.11 -22.04
C LYS A 151 -17.21 6.70 -23.25
N ARG A 152 -16.79 6.99 -24.48
CA ARG A 152 -17.51 6.53 -25.68
C ARG A 152 -17.64 5.01 -25.66
N ALA A 153 -18.71 4.53 -26.28
CA ALA A 153 -18.88 3.12 -26.59
C ALA A 153 -17.62 2.59 -27.30
N LEU A 154 -17.21 1.36 -26.97
CA LEU A 154 -15.99 0.74 -27.51
C LEU A 154 -15.93 0.77 -29.06
N TYR A 155 -17.10 0.59 -29.67
CA TYR A 155 -17.42 0.72 -31.08
C TYR A 155 -18.90 1.12 -31.21
N PRO A 156 -19.38 1.64 -32.36
CA PRO A 156 -20.77 2.03 -32.53
C PRO A 156 -21.76 0.89 -32.25
N GLY A 157 -22.77 1.17 -31.42
CA GLY A 157 -23.76 0.17 -30.99
C GLY A 157 -23.34 -0.66 -29.76
N CYS A 158 -22.11 -0.54 -29.26
CA CYS A 158 -21.69 -1.23 -28.04
C CYS A 158 -22.36 -0.62 -26.79
N LYS A 159 -23.39 -1.28 -26.26
CA LYS A 159 -24.11 -0.82 -25.05
C LYS A 159 -23.44 -1.21 -23.74
N LYS A 160 -22.63 -2.28 -23.75
CA LYS A 160 -22.09 -2.89 -22.53
C LYS A 160 -20.78 -2.26 -22.06
N TYR A 161 -19.93 -1.79 -22.98
CA TYR A 161 -18.58 -1.35 -22.65
C TYR A 161 -18.27 0.01 -23.27
N SER A 162 -17.79 0.93 -22.43
CA SER A 162 -16.99 2.06 -22.88
C SER A 162 -15.53 1.62 -23.11
N ILE A 163 -14.78 2.41 -23.87
CA ILE A 163 -13.35 2.17 -24.11
C ILE A 163 -12.61 2.09 -22.77
N LEU A 164 -12.90 3.01 -21.86
CA LEU A 164 -12.24 3.09 -20.56
C LEU A 164 -12.53 1.86 -19.70
N LEU A 165 -13.81 1.47 -19.57
CA LEU A 165 -14.21 0.30 -18.79
C LEU A 165 -13.53 -0.96 -19.34
N PHE A 166 -13.51 -1.11 -20.67
CA PHE A 166 -12.90 -2.25 -21.33
C PHE A 166 -11.38 -2.31 -21.12
N VAL A 167 -10.68 -1.18 -21.31
CA VAL A 167 -9.22 -1.08 -21.13
C VAL A 167 -8.83 -1.34 -19.67
N VAL A 168 -9.57 -0.80 -18.69
CA VAL A 168 -9.26 -1.06 -17.28
C VAL A 168 -9.49 -2.52 -16.92
N LYS A 169 -10.60 -3.13 -17.36
CA LYS A 169 -10.85 -4.57 -17.18
C LYS A 169 -9.75 -5.43 -17.80
N LEU A 170 -9.32 -5.12 -19.04
CA LEU A 170 -8.22 -5.83 -19.70
C LEU A 170 -6.89 -5.66 -18.95
N LEU A 171 -6.58 -4.46 -18.45
CA LEU A 171 -5.38 -4.22 -17.66
C LEU A 171 -5.42 -4.96 -16.33
N HIS A 172 -6.59 -5.06 -15.70
CA HIS A 172 -6.79 -5.86 -14.50
C HIS A 172 -6.54 -7.35 -14.78
N LEU A 173 -7.11 -7.89 -15.86
CA LEU A 173 -6.84 -9.27 -16.32
C LEU A 173 -5.36 -9.50 -16.60
N LYS A 174 -4.69 -8.55 -17.26
CA LYS A 174 -3.25 -8.60 -17.49
C LYS A 174 -2.47 -8.72 -16.18
N VAL A 175 -2.85 -7.97 -15.15
CA VAL A 175 -2.16 -7.98 -13.86
C VAL A 175 -2.43 -9.29 -13.11
N LEU A 176 -3.70 -9.69 -13.00
CA LEU A 176 -4.12 -10.92 -12.35
C LEU A 176 -3.45 -12.16 -12.97
N ASN A 177 -3.45 -12.22 -14.29
CA ASN A 177 -2.93 -13.36 -15.06
C ASN A 177 -1.47 -13.17 -15.51
N ARG A 178 -0.81 -12.10 -15.04
CA ARG A 178 0.62 -11.82 -15.28
C ARG A 178 1.03 -11.82 -16.75
N TRP A 179 0.14 -11.40 -17.64
CA TRP A 179 0.44 -11.34 -19.07
C TRP A 179 1.63 -10.41 -19.33
N SER A 180 2.53 -10.81 -20.24
CA SER A 180 3.65 -9.96 -20.64
C SER A 180 3.15 -8.72 -21.39
N ASN A 181 3.96 -7.65 -21.47
CA ASN A 181 3.56 -6.47 -22.26
C ASN A 181 3.44 -6.81 -23.75
N LYS A 182 4.30 -7.71 -24.25
CA LYS A 182 4.24 -8.19 -25.63
C LYS A 182 2.94 -8.95 -25.89
N SER A 183 2.63 -9.95 -25.07
CA SER A 183 1.40 -10.75 -25.19
C SER A 183 0.14 -9.87 -25.08
N PHE A 184 0.11 -8.91 -24.15
CA PHE A 184 -1.01 -7.99 -24.04
C PHE A 184 -1.17 -7.08 -25.26
N THR A 185 -0.08 -6.57 -25.81
CA THR A 185 -0.14 -5.80 -27.06
C THR A 185 -0.66 -6.66 -28.22
N MET A 186 -0.19 -7.91 -28.35
CA MET A 186 -0.70 -8.84 -29.38
C MET A 186 -2.19 -9.11 -29.20
N LEU A 187 -2.66 -9.29 -27.96
CA LEU A 187 -4.08 -9.45 -27.65
C LEU A 187 -4.88 -8.21 -28.04
N LEU A 188 -4.40 -7.00 -27.72
CA LEU A 188 -5.07 -5.77 -28.09
C LEU A 188 -5.16 -5.59 -29.61
N GLN A 189 -4.10 -5.95 -30.34
CA GLN A 189 -4.10 -5.94 -31.81
C GLN A 189 -5.16 -6.90 -32.35
N LEU A 190 -5.17 -8.16 -31.87
CA LEU A 190 -6.17 -9.14 -32.28
C LEU A 190 -7.60 -8.69 -31.98
N LEU A 191 -7.85 -8.16 -30.78
CA LEU A 191 -9.18 -7.64 -30.40
C LEU A 191 -9.58 -6.45 -31.26
N LYS A 192 -8.64 -5.54 -31.54
CA LYS A 192 -8.87 -4.38 -32.41
C LYS A 192 -9.24 -4.81 -33.83
N ASP A 193 -8.57 -5.82 -34.37
CA ASP A 193 -8.82 -6.37 -35.70
C ASP A 193 -10.12 -7.22 -35.77
N SER A 194 -10.60 -7.70 -34.61
CA SER A 194 -11.84 -8.50 -34.51
C SER A 194 -13.10 -7.66 -34.33
N TYR A 195 -12.97 -6.38 -33.98
CA TYR A 195 -14.08 -5.44 -33.83
C TYR A 195 -14.30 -4.64 -35.12
N PRO A 196 -15.46 -3.97 -35.28
CA PRO A 196 -15.71 -3.09 -36.43
C PRO A 196 -14.57 -2.07 -36.64
N ASP A 197 -14.30 -1.71 -37.89
CA ASP A 197 -13.14 -0.88 -38.28
C ASP A 197 -13.08 0.49 -37.57
N ASP A 198 -14.22 1.01 -37.14
CA ASP A 198 -14.37 2.29 -36.42
C ASP A 198 -14.19 2.17 -34.89
N ASN A 199 -13.73 1.02 -34.38
CA ASN A 199 -13.46 0.85 -32.96
C ASN A 199 -12.29 1.71 -32.45
N LEU A 200 -12.44 2.19 -31.21
CA LEU A 200 -11.50 3.11 -30.58
C LEU A 200 -10.55 2.41 -29.59
N LEU A 201 -10.36 1.09 -29.71
CA LEU A 201 -9.49 0.34 -28.82
C LEU A 201 -8.02 0.73 -29.02
N PRO A 202 -7.22 0.91 -27.95
CA PRO A 202 -5.77 1.09 -28.07
C PRO A 202 -5.10 -0.13 -28.69
N SER A 203 -4.16 0.07 -29.60
CA SER A 203 -3.45 -1.01 -30.31
C SER A 203 -2.26 -1.58 -29.54
N SER A 204 -1.94 -1.03 -28.36
CA SER A 204 -0.81 -1.49 -27.57
C SER A 204 -0.97 -1.26 -26.06
N TYR A 205 -0.14 -1.96 -25.27
CA TYR A 205 -0.02 -1.69 -23.84
C TYR A 205 0.38 -0.24 -23.56
N TYR A 206 1.27 0.32 -24.39
CA TYR A 206 1.72 1.71 -24.24
C TYR A 206 0.57 2.69 -24.46
N ASP A 207 -0.22 2.49 -25.51
CA ASP A 207 -1.37 3.35 -25.83
C ASP A 207 -2.47 3.22 -24.77
N SER A 208 -2.70 2.01 -24.24
CA SER A 208 -3.59 1.81 -23.09
C SER A 208 -3.13 2.60 -21.88
N ARG A 209 -1.82 2.57 -21.57
CA ARG A 209 -1.24 3.34 -20.46
C ARG A 209 -1.29 4.85 -20.73
N LYS A 210 -1.16 5.27 -21.98
CA LYS A 210 -1.26 6.68 -22.40
C LYS A 210 -2.69 7.19 -22.27
N LEU A 211 -3.69 6.39 -22.67
CA LEU A 211 -5.11 6.69 -22.47
C LEU A 211 -5.41 6.91 -20.99
N LEU A 212 -5.05 5.94 -20.12
CA LEU A 212 -5.22 6.09 -18.67
C LEU A 212 -4.44 7.30 -18.12
N GLY A 213 -3.26 7.57 -18.67
CA GLY A 213 -2.47 8.73 -18.28
C GLY A 213 -3.12 10.06 -18.63
N GLY A 214 -3.80 10.12 -19.77
CA GLY A 214 -4.55 11.29 -20.25
C GLY A 214 -5.77 11.61 -19.40
N ILE A 215 -6.33 10.62 -18.70
CA ILE A 215 -7.47 10.77 -17.79
C ILE A 215 -7.08 10.81 -16.31
N GLY A 216 -5.87 11.27 -15.98
CA GLY A 216 -5.50 11.54 -14.58
C GLY A 216 -5.34 10.30 -13.69
N LEU A 217 -5.13 9.12 -14.31
CA LEU A 217 -4.71 7.89 -13.63
C LEU A 217 -3.19 7.64 -13.76
N ARG A 218 -2.45 8.66 -14.17
CA ARG A 218 -0.99 8.59 -14.28
C ARG A 218 -0.35 8.62 -12.89
N CYS A 219 0.71 7.83 -12.72
CA CYS A 219 1.69 8.06 -11.67
C CYS A 219 2.83 8.89 -12.23
N ASP A 220 3.28 9.88 -11.47
CA ASP A 220 4.45 10.67 -11.79
C ASP A 220 5.71 9.85 -11.54
N LEU A 221 6.62 9.89 -12.51
CA LEU A 221 7.87 9.14 -12.47
C LEU A 221 8.99 10.11 -12.13
N ILE A 222 9.35 10.18 -10.85
CA ILE A 222 10.39 11.08 -10.36
C ILE A 222 11.72 10.32 -10.32
N HIS A 223 12.73 10.82 -11.01
CA HIS A 223 14.05 10.18 -11.01
C HIS A 223 14.71 10.40 -9.64
N ALA A 224 15.31 9.35 -9.09
CA ALA A 224 16.01 9.41 -7.81
C ALA A 224 17.50 9.12 -8.00
N CYS A 225 18.34 9.74 -7.17
CA CYS A 225 19.74 9.37 -7.10
C CYS A 225 19.89 7.88 -6.74
N LYS A 226 20.83 7.18 -7.38
CA LYS A 226 21.16 5.77 -7.08
C LYS A 226 21.46 5.55 -5.59
N ASN A 227 22.07 6.55 -4.96
CA ASN A 227 22.42 6.56 -3.54
C ASN A 227 21.40 7.29 -2.68
N ASP A 228 20.17 7.50 -3.12
CA ASP A 228 19.08 8.08 -2.32
C ASP A 228 19.38 9.49 -1.75
N CYS A 229 20.30 10.24 -2.36
CA CYS A 229 20.73 11.56 -1.86
C CYS A 229 19.72 12.70 -2.13
N ILE A 230 19.05 12.62 -3.28
CA ILE A 230 18.07 13.60 -3.79
C ILE A 230 17.06 12.92 -4.73
N LEU A 231 15.96 13.60 -4.98
CA LEU A 231 15.11 13.43 -6.16
C LEU A 231 15.52 14.48 -7.22
N PHE A 232 15.60 14.08 -8.49
CA PHE A 232 15.82 15.01 -9.61
C PHE A 232 14.49 15.68 -9.97
N ARG A 233 14.06 16.62 -9.12
CA ARG A 233 12.84 17.43 -9.24
C ARG A 233 13.15 18.87 -8.84
N LYS A 234 12.29 19.82 -9.19
CA LYS A 234 12.44 21.26 -8.86
C LYS A 234 13.85 21.73 -9.30
N GLU A 235 14.65 22.27 -8.38
CA GLU A 235 16.00 22.77 -8.65
C GLU A 235 16.98 21.72 -9.22
N TYR A 236 16.69 20.41 -9.07
CA TYR A 236 17.54 19.34 -9.56
C TYR A 236 17.03 18.68 -10.85
N GLU A 237 15.93 19.15 -11.44
CA GLU A 237 15.27 18.50 -12.58
C GLU A 237 16.15 18.45 -13.83
N GLY A 238 16.90 19.53 -14.09
CA GLY A 238 17.80 19.64 -15.25
C GLY A 238 19.15 18.94 -15.08
N LEU A 239 19.44 18.37 -13.90
CA LEU A 239 20.76 17.78 -13.63
C LEU A 239 20.86 16.35 -14.15
N ASP A 240 22.00 16.05 -14.79
CA ASP A 240 22.38 14.69 -15.21
C ASP A 240 23.18 13.94 -14.12
N HIS A 241 23.69 14.66 -13.11
CA HIS A 241 24.49 14.11 -12.02
C HIS A 241 23.98 14.61 -10.67
N CYS A 242 24.02 13.76 -9.65
CA CYS A 242 23.63 14.14 -8.30
C CYS A 242 24.63 15.17 -7.73
N PRO A 243 24.20 16.35 -7.27
CA PRO A 243 25.10 17.38 -6.74
C PRO A 243 25.77 16.96 -5.42
N LYS A 244 25.23 15.96 -4.70
CA LYS A 244 25.76 15.49 -3.41
C LYS A 244 26.78 14.36 -3.54
N CYS A 245 26.60 13.45 -4.50
CA CYS A 245 27.45 12.26 -4.62
C CYS A 245 28.02 12.03 -6.01
N LEU A 246 27.77 12.96 -6.94
CA LEU A 246 28.26 12.97 -8.33
C LEU A 246 27.84 11.74 -9.17
N GLN A 247 26.98 10.87 -8.64
CA GLN A 247 26.48 9.72 -9.37
C GLN A 247 25.58 10.19 -10.51
N SER A 248 25.75 9.56 -11.68
CA SER A 248 24.87 9.82 -12.83
C SER A 248 23.42 9.46 -12.52
N ARG A 249 22.51 10.30 -13.01
CA ARG A 249 21.08 10.03 -13.08
C ARG A 249 20.77 8.82 -13.96
N TRP A 250 21.62 8.54 -14.94
CA TRP A 250 21.38 7.60 -16.03
C TRP A 250 22.15 6.29 -15.87
N LYS A 251 21.62 5.21 -16.44
CA LYS A 251 22.30 3.94 -16.61
C LYS A 251 23.28 4.02 -17.78
N ILE A 252 24.44 3.39 -17.60
CA ILE A 252 25.41 3.20 -18.68
C ILE A 252 24.77 2.19 -19.65
N ASN A 253 24.57 2.60 -20.89
CA ASN A 253 24.08 1.74 -21.97
C ASN A 253 25.18 1.65 -23.04
N ASP A 254 25.47 0.44 -23.50
CA ASP A 254 26.48 0.14 -24.52
C ASP A 254 26.02 0.61 -25.92
N GLY A 255 25.93 1.93 -26.14
CA GLY A 255 25.77 2.53 -27.47
C GLY A 255 24.34 2.70 -28.00
N LYS A 256 23.29 2.30 -27.28
CA LYS A 256 21.89 2.56 -27.69
C LYS A 256 21.35 3.79 -26.95
N GLY A 257 21.25 4.92 -27.65
CA GLY A 257 21.03 6.29 -27.17
C GLY A 257 19.78 6.62 -26.33
N LYS A 258 19.12 5.65 -25.69
CA LYS A 258 18.01 5.91 -24.77
C LYS A 258 18.54 6.14 -23.36
N LYS A 259 18.43 7.37 -22.85
CA LYS A 259 18.71 7.71 -21.44
C LYS A 259 17.72 6.99 -20.53
N VAL A 260 18.18 6.02 -19.75
CA VAL A 260 17.36 5.27 -18.78
C VAL A 260 17.76 5.66 -17.37
N PRO A 261 16.85 6.13 -16.49
CA PRO A 261 17.22 6.53 -15.14
C PRO A 261 17.66 5.33 -14.29
N GLN A 262 18.57 5.57 -13.36
CA GLN A 262 19.07 4.57 -12.40
C GLN A 262 17.95 4.08 -11.47
N LYS A 263 17.14 5.01 -10.95
CA LYS A 263 16.10 4.76 -9.95
C LYS A 263 14.91 5.70 -10.21
N ILE A 264 13.68 5.18 -10.08
CA ILE A 264 12.45 5.94 -10.33
C ILE A 264 11.51 5.78 -9.12
N LEU A 265 11.25 6.86 -8.40
CA LEU A 265 10.13 6.95 -7.47
C LEU A 265 8.83 7.07 -8.27
N ARG A 266 7.83 6.23 -7.97
CA ARG A 266 6.48 6.43 -8.49
C ARG A 266 5.70 7.22 -7.47
N TYR A 267 5.21 8.38 -7.87
CA TYR A 267 4.39 9.26 -7.06
C TYR A 267 2.97 9.29 -7.61
N PHE A 268 1.98 9.27 -6.72
CA PHE A 268 0.57 9.32 -7.04
C PHE A 268 -0.01 10.55 -6.36
N PRO A 269 -0.29 11.63 -7.11
CA PRO A 269 -0.79 12.88 -6.55
C PRO A 269 -2.06 12.67 -5.73
N LEU A 270 -2.08 13.26 -4.55
CA LEU A 270 -3.14 13.15 -3.55
C LEU A 270 -4.28 14.15 -3.79
N LYS A 271 -3.98 15.40 -4.14
CA LYS A 271 -4.98 16.47 -4.35
C LYS A 271 -6.10 16.07 -5.31
N PRO A 272 -5.80 15.69 -6.57
CA PRO A 272 -6.86 15.31 -7.50
C PRO A 272 -7.64 14.12 -6.95
N ARG A 273 -6.97 13.19 -6.28
CA ARG A 273 -7.60 12.01 -5.68
C ARG A 273 -8.58 12.34 -4.55
N LEU A 274 -8.26 13.32 -3.70
CA LEU A 274 -9.18 13.79 -2.65
C LEU A 274 -10.33 14.61 -3.24
N GLN A 275 -10.06 15.46 -4.24
CA GLN A 275 -11.09 16.23 -4.94
C GLN A 275 -12.16 15.32 -5.52
N ARG A 276 -11.78 14.18 -6.13
CA ARG A 276 -12.78 13.23 -6.69
C ARG A 276 -13.76 12.69 -5.67
N LEU A 277 -13.33 12.46 -4.43
CA LEU A 277 -14.18 11.89 -3.38
C LEU A 277 -15.40 12.77 -3.09
N PHE A 278 -15.32 14.07 -3.38
CA PHE A 278 -16.42 15.01 -3.18
C PHE A 278 -17.40 15.08 -4.34
N MET A 279 -17.16 14.34 -5.42
CA MET A 279 -17.95 14.51 -6.64
C MET A 279 -18.98 13.42 -6.90
N SER A 280 -18.84 12.28 -6.23
CA SER A 280 -19.95 11.35 -6.06
C SER A 280 -20.75 11.77 -4.83
N ARG A 281 -22.06 12.03 -4.99
CA ARG A 281 -22.93 12.40 -3.86
C ARG A 281 -22.89 11.39 -2.72
N LYS A 282 -22.79 10.10 -3.05
CA LYS A 282 -22.68 9.00 -2.10
C LYS A 282 -21.36 9.09 -1.31
N ILE A 283 -20.23 9.24 -2.00
CA ILE A 283 -18.91 9.31 -1.38
C ILE A 283 -18.71 10.61 -0.60
N ALA A 284 -19.15 11.74 -1.15
CA ALA A 284 -19.14 13.04 -0.49
C ALA A 284 -19.94 13.03 0.82
N SER A 285 -21.09 12.34 0.84
CA SER A 285 -21.86 12.11 2.08
C SER A 285 -21.05 11.30 3.10
N TYR A 286 -20.26 10.31 2.67
CA TYR A 286 -19.34 9.60 3.56
C TYR A 286 -18.19 10.47 4.04
N MET A 287 -17.68 11.38 3.22
CA MET A 287 -16.63 12.33 3.60
C MET A 287 -17.04 13.29 4.72
N ARG A 288 -18.35 13.52 4.89
CA ARG A 288 -18.89 14.40 5.94
C ARG A 288 -19.42 13.62 7.15
N TRP A 289 -19.46 12.30 7.05
CA TRP A 289 -20.11 11.41 8.02
C TRP A 289 -19.56 11.56 9.44
N HIS A 290 -18.23 11.67 9.59
CA HIS A 290 -17.59 11.77 10.91
C HIS A 290 -18.11 12.91 11.80
N LYS A 291 -18.65 13.96 11.19
CA LYS A 291 -19.20 15.13 11.88
C LYS A 291 -20.72 15.19 11.82
N GLU A 292 -21.32 14.83 10.68
CA GLU A 292 -22.76 15.05 10.45
C GLU A 292 -23.66 13.88 10.87
N LYS A 293 -23.13 12.66 10.86
CA LYS A 293 -23.92 11.44 11.07
C LYS A 293 -23.38 10.55 12.18
N ARG A 294 -22.12 10.73 12.60
CA ARG A 294 -21.54 10.02 13.74
C ARG A 294 -22.30 10.37 15.01
N VAL A 295 -22.68 9.37 15.78
CA VAL A 295 -23.23 9.52 17.14
C VAL A 295 -22.09 9.26 18.12
N GLU A 296 -21.83 10.21 19.02
CA GLU A 296 -20.81 10.05 20.06
C GLU A 296 -21.41 9.38 21.28
N GLU A 297 -20.87 8.23 21.65
CA GLU A 297 -21.26 7.48 22.83
C GLU A 297 -20.18 7.63 23.92
N ILE A 298 -20.60 8.01 25.13
CA ILE A 298 -19.68 8.23 26.24
C ILE A 298 -18.97 6.92 26.59
N GLY A 299 -17.64 6.95 26.56
CA GLY A 299 -16.79 5.80 26.90
C GLY A 299 -16.57 4.79 25.77
N VAL A 300 -17.10 5.04 24.56
CA VAL A 300 -16.95 4.15 23.41
C VAL A 300 -16.09 4.83 22.33
N LEU A 301 -15.07 4.12 21.83
CA LEU A 301 -14.26 4.54 20.67
C LEU A 301 -14.77 3.82 19.41
N SER A 302 -15.78 4.39 18.77
CA SER A 302 -16.41 3.88 17.54
C SER A 302 -15.72 4.36 16.26
N HIS A 303 -15.06 5.53 16.33
CA HIS A 303 -14.42 6.21 15.20
C HIS A 303 -13.15 6.94 15.66
N PRO A 304 -12.13 7.14 14.80
CA PRO A 304 -10.93 7.91 15.16
C PRO A 304 -11.20 9.32 15.70
N ALA A 305 -12.32 9.92 15.33
CA ALA A 305 -12.79 11.21 15.86
C ALA A 305 -13.11 11.20 17.36
N ASP A 306 -13.38 10.02 17.94
CA ASP A 306 -13.66 9.87 19.37
C ASP A 306 -12.37 9.98 20.21
N GLY A 307 -11.21 9.77 19.58
CA GLY A 307 -9.91 9.79 20.24
C GLY A 307 -9.44 11.19 20.62
N GLU A 308 -8.76 11.30 21.77
CA GLU A 308 -8.26 12.58 22.29
C GLU A 308 -7.35 13.31 21.29
N SER A 309 -6.61 12.55 20.50
CA SER A 309 -5.78 13.04 19.39
C SER A 309 -6.51 13.95 18.42
N TRP A 310 -7.71 13.54 18.01
CA TRP A 310 -8.53 14.28 17.09
C TRP A 310 -9.15 15.48 17.78
N LYS A 311 -9.67 15.28 18.99
CA LYS A 311 -10.26 16.34 19.81
C LYS A 311 -9.27 17.47 20.11
N GLU A 312 -8.01 17.14 20.43
CA GLU A 312 -6.94 18.12 20.62
C GLU A 312 -6.60 18.88 19.33
N PHE A 313 -6.58 18.20 18.19
CA PHE A 313 -6.36 18.85 16.89
C PHE A 313 -7.49 19.83 16.57
N ASP A 314 -8.74 19.43 16.78
CA ASP A 314 -9.91 20.27 16.53
C ASP A 314 -9.93 21.50 17.45
N LYS A 315 -9.55 21.34 18.73
CA LYS A 315 -9.34 22.46 19.66
C LYS A 315 -8.26 23.43 19.19
N LYS A 316 -7.18 22.91 18.59
CA LYS A 316 -6.04 23.70 18.11
C LYS A 316 -6.33 24.42 16.79
N PHE A 317 -7.13 23.81 15.92
CA PHE A 317 -7.50 24.35 14.61
C PHE A 317 -9.03 24.42 14.46
N PRO A 318 -9.72 25.31 15.19
CA PRO A 318 -11.18 25.41 15.13
C PRO A 318 -11.71 25.66 13.71
N TRP A 319 -11.02 26.51 12.95
CA TRP A 319 -11.33 26.80 11.54
C TRP A 319 -11.30 25.55 10.66
N PHE A 320 -10.43 24.59 10.96
CA PHE A 320 -10.34 23.33 10.22
C PHE A 320 -11.49 22.41 10.64
N ALA A 321 -11.77 22.34 11.94
CA ALA A 321 -12.81 21.48 12.49
C ALA A 321 -14.23 21.94 12.12
N GLU A 322 -14.42 23.22 11.82
CA GLU A 322 -15.70 23.82 11.46
C GLU A 322 -16.30 23.19 10.19
N ASP A 323 -15.50 22.98 9.15
CA ASP A 323 -15.98 22.37 7.91
C ASP A 323 -15.84 20.83 7.95
N ALA A 324 -16.97 20.11 7.88
CA ALA A 324 -17.02 18.65 7.84
C ALA A 324 -16.31 18.05 6.60
N ARG A 325 -16.06 18.86 5.57
CA ARG A 325 -15.39 18.44 4.33
C ARG A 325 -13.86 18.42 4.47
N ASN A 326 -13.30 19.05 5.51
CA ASN A 326 -11.85 19.03 5.73
C ASN A 326 -11.35 17.64 6.14
N VAL A 327 -10.30 17.17 5.47
CA VAL A 327 -9.90 15.75 5.46
C VAL A 327 -8.80 15.45 6.46
N ARG A 328 -8.99 14.42 7.27
CA ARG A 328 -7.98 13.94 8.22
C ARG A 328 -7.41 12.60 7.75
N LEU A 329 -6.09 12.56 7.62
CA LEU A 329 -5.35 11.46 7.04
C LEU A 329 -4.47 10.77 8.09
N ALA A 330 -4.26 9.46 7.94
CA ALA A 330 -3.08 8.78 8.49
C ALA A 330 -2.15 8.32 7.40
N LEU A 331 -0.87 8.16 7.75
CA LEU A 331 0.16 7.63 6.87
C LEU A 331 0.67 6.29 7.40
N SER A 332 0.76 5.30 6.52
CA SER A 332 1.34 3.99 6.80
C SER A 332 2.43 3.69 5.79
N SER A 333 3.52 3.07 6.25
CA SER A 333 4.61 2.63 5.37
C SER A 333 5.29 1.40 5.94
N ASP A 334 5.61 0.43 5.08
CA ASP A 334 6.40 -0.75 5.46
C ASP A 334 7.11 -1.36 4.24
N GLY A 335 8.16 -2.14 4.46
CA GLY A 335 8.84 -2.86 3.39
C GLY A 335 8.12 -4.14 2.99
N PHE A 336 7.78 -4.29 1.71
CA PHE A 336 7.30 -5.57 1.17
C PHE A 336 8.14 -6.05 -0.01
N ASN A 337 8.08 -7.35 -0.29
CA ASN A 337 8.67 -7.94 -1.48
C ASN A 337 7.58 -8.19 -2.52
N PRO A 338 7.56 -7.48 -3.65
CA PRO A 338 6.52 -7.63 -4.66
C PRO A 338 6.64 -8.93 -5.47
N PHE A 339 7.75 -9.64 -5.38
CA PHE A 339 7.96 -10.89 -6.08
C PHE A 339 7.66 -12.04 -5.12
N ASN A 340 6.67 -12.87 -5.47
CA ASN A 340 6.10 -13.95 -4.65
C ASN A 340 7.07 -15.13 -4.36
N ASN A 341 8.38 -14.91 -4.54
CA ASN A 341 9.46 -15.81 -4.21
C ASN A 341 10.31 -15.18 -3.11
N MET A 342 10.83 -15.99 -2.20
CA MET A 342 11.79 -15.62 -1.13
C MET A 342 13.15 -15.08 -1.67
N CYS A 343 13.16 -14.38 -2.79
CA CYS A 343 14.30 -13.60 -3.28
C CYS A 343 14.46 -12.37 -2.39
N ASN A 344 15.27 -12.52 -1.34
CA ASN A 344 15.61 -11.49 -0.33
C ASN A 344 16.34 -10.25 -0.86
N SER A 345 16.38 -10.02 -2.17
CA SER A 345 17.23 -8.99 -2.80
C SER A 345 16.48 -7.73 -3.23
N TYR A 346 15.15 -7.68 -3.10
CA TYR A 346 14.33 -6.53 -3.49
C TYR A 346 13.25 -6.23 -2.44
N SER A 347 13.21 -4.98 -1.97
CA SER A 347 12.23 -4.45 -1.03
C SER A 347 11.64 -3.17 -1.60
N MET A 348 10.33 -3.16 -1.81
CA MET A 348 9.56 -1.99 -2.19
C MET A 348 8.86 -1.43 -0.97
N TRP A 349 8.87 -0.10 -0.83
CA TRP A 349 8.23 0.59 0.29
C TRP A 349 7.08 1.43 -0.26
N PRO A 350 5.82 1.02 -0.06
CA PRO A 350 4.65 1.82 -0.36
C PRO A 350 4.43 2.82 0.78
N VAL A 351 4.07 4.04 0.42
CA VAL A 351 3.51 4.99 1.39
C VAL A 351 2.04 5.12 1.07
N VAL A 352 1.20 4.74 2.04
CA VAL A 352 -0.25 4.69 1.91
C VAL A 352 -0.86 5.71 2.87
N LEU A 353 -1.80 6.51 2.36
CA LEU A 353 -2.62 7.40 3.16
C LEU A 353 -4.02 6.82 3.35
N ILE A 354 -4.53 6.92 4.57
CA ILE A 354 -5.85 6.44 4.96
C ILE A 354 -6.70 7.64 5.31
N ASN A 355 -7.88 7.72 4.71
CA ASN A 355 -8.84 8.78 4.96
C ASN A 355 -9.79 8.42 6.11
N TYR A 356 -9.75 9.19 7.20
CA TYR A 356 -10.57 8.97 8.38
C TYR A 356 -11.84 9.80 8.45
N ASN A 357 -12.19 10.54 7.40
CA ASN A 357 -13.48 11.23 7.37
C ASN A 357 -14.66 10.27 7.18
N MET A 358 -14.39 9.12 6.57
CA MET A 358 -15.38 8.13 6.16
C MET A 358 -15.80 7.20 7.31
N PRO A 359 -17.03 6.62 7.25
CA PRO A 359 -17.46 5.64 8.24
C PRO A 359 -16.50 4.44 8.37
N PRO A 360 -16.41 3.79 9.54
CA PRO A 360 -15.45 2.69 9.78
C PRO A 360 -15.52 1.52 8.80
N TRP A 361 -16.71 1.21 8.26
CA TRP A 361 -16.93 0.13 7.29
C TRP A 361 -16.55 0.50 5.85
N VAL A 362 -16.31 1.79 5.57
CA VAL A 362 -15.86 2.32 4.28
C VAL A 362 -14.36 2.61 4.35
N SER A 363 -13.91 3.33 5.38
CA SER A 363 -12.53 3.82 5.52
C SER A 363 -11.47 2.71 5.53
N LYS A 364 -11.84 1.48 5.86
CA LYS A 364 -10.94 0.31 5.87
C LYS A 364 -10.95 -0.52 4.58
N ARG A 365 -11.74 -0.15 3.57
CA ARG A 365 -11.77 -0.86 2.29
C ARG A 365 -10.62 -0.40 1.40
N GLU A 366 -10.03 -1.34 0.65
CA GLU A 366 -8.88 -1.12 -0.24
C GLU A 366 -9.05 0.08 -1.20
N PRO A 367 -10.22 0.33 -1.82
CA PRO A 367 -10.38 1.45 -2.76
C PRO A 367 -10.13 2.83 -2.15
N TYR A 368 -10.30 2.98 -0.83
CA TYR A 368 -10.15 4.26 -0.12
C TYR A 368 -8.76 4.42 0.53
N PHE A 369 -7.84 3.48 0.28
CA PHE A 369 -6.45 3.63 0.61
C PHE A 369 -5.69 4.34 -0.52
N PHE A 370 -5.15 5.50 -0.22
CA PHE A 370 -4.39 6.30 -1.16
C PHE A 370 -2.93 5.87 -1.17
N LEU A 371 -2.57 4.94 -2.05
CA LEU A 371 -1.15 4.72 -2.36
C LEU A 371 -0.56 6.01 -2.94
N SER A 372 0.33 6.68 -2.20
CA SER A 372 0.95 7.96 -2.59
C SER A 372 2.35 7.78 -3.17
N LEU A 373 3.13 6.84 -2.66
CA LEU A 373 4.50 6.60 -3.13
C LEU A 373 4.76 5.11 -3.29
N LEU A 374 5.51 4.73 -4.33
CA LEU A 374 6.22 3.45 -4.38
C LEU A 374 7.71 3.71 -4.50
N ILE A 375 8.42 3.49 -3.40
CA ILE A 375 9.85 3.68 -3.28
C ILE A 375 10.54 2.36 -3.66
N PRO A 376 11.28 2.30 -4.77
CA PRO A 376 11.99 1.08 -5.14
C PRO A 376 13.28 0.93 -4.32
N GLY A 377 13.73 -0.31 -4.09
CA GLY A 377 15.02 -0.53 -3.47
C GLY A 377 15.40 -2.01 -3.33
N ARG A 378 16.70 -2.29 -3.21
CA ARG A 378 17.15 -3.64 -2.77
C ARG A 378 17.07 -3.81 -1.25
N ARG A 379 16.99 -2.69 -0.53
CA ARG A 379 17.03 -2.58 0.93
C ARG A 379 16.09 -1.46 1.36
N SER A 380 15.71 -1.45 2.64
CA SER A 380 14.95 -0.35 3.24
C SER A 380 15.56 1.02 2.88
N PRO A 381 14.74 2.04 2.58
CA PRO A 381 15.21 3.41 2.46
C PRO A 381 15.88 3.87 3.76
N GLY A 382 15.48 3.35 4.92
CA GLY A 382 16.02 3.72 6.21
C GLY A 382 15.81 5.21 6.46
N LYS A 383 16.88 5.90 6.86
CA LYS A 383 16.87 7.36 7.03
C LYS A 383 16.60 8.16 5.75
N ASP A 384 16.82 7.56 4.59
CA ASP A 384 16.68 8.26 3.32
C ASP A 384 15.23 8.27 2.82
N ILE A 385 14.29 7.68 3.57
CA ILE A 385 12.84 7.75 3.28
C ILE A 385 12.36 9.19 3.18
N ASP A 386 12.95 10.09 3.97
CA ASP A 386 12.66 11.51 3.97
C ASP A 386 12.84 12.14 2.57
N VAL A 387 13.87 11.73 1.82
CA VAL A 387 14.09 12.20 0.44
C VAL A 387 12.91 11.85 -0.47
N PHE A 388 12.32 10.67 -0.29
CA PHE A 388 11.22 10.19 -1.11
C PHE A 388 9.86 10.78 -0.70
N LEU A 389 9.71 11.20 0.56
CA LEU A 389 8.48 11.82 1.08
C LEU A 389 8.29 13.25 0.58
N GLN A 390 9.37 13.95 0.19
CA GLN A 390 9.35 15.35 -0.27
C GLN A 390 8.16 15.75 -1.16
N PRO A 391 7.85 15.06 -2.29
CA PRO A 391 6.71 15.42 -3.12
C PRO A 391 5.37 15.35 -2.38
N LEU A 392 5.16 14.31 -1.58
CA LEU A 392 3.95 14.18 -0.78
C LEU A 392 3.86 15.26 0.31
N ILE A 393 4.98 15.61 0.95
CA ILE A 393 5.01 16.67 1.97
C ILE A 393 4.66 18.03 1.36
N ASP A 394 5.23 18.36 0.20
CA ASP A 394 4.88 19.60 -0.51
C ASP A 394 3.38 19.66 -0.80
N GLU A 395 2.81 18.56 -1.29
CA GLU A 395 1.38 18.49 -1.60
C GLU A 395 0.48 18.57 -0.35
N LEU A 396 0.89 17.95 0.77
CA LEU A 396 0.20 18.05 2.05
C LEU A 396 0.23 19.48 2.61
N LEU A 397 1.35 20.19 2.47
CA LEU A 397 1.46 21.60 2.88
C LEU A 397 0.54 22.49 2.06
N GLU A 398 0.43 22.24 0.75
CA GLU A 398 -0.52 22.95 -0.11
C GLU A 398 -1.98 22.61 0.22
N LEU A 399 -2.29 21.33 0.47
CA LEU A 399 -3.60 20.91 0.96
C LEU A 399 -3.96 21.52 2.31
N PHE A 400 -3.00 21.70 3.21
CA PHE A 400 -3.28 22.35 4.50
C PHE A 400 -3.66 23.83 4.32
N LYS A 401 -3.05 24.53 3.35
CA LYS A 401 -3.45 25.90 2.95
C LYS A 401 -4.82 25.93 2.27
N GLY A 402 -5.18 24.87 1.56
CA GLY A 402 -6.47 24.68 0.93
C GLY A 402 -6.41 24.61 -0.59
N VAL A 403 -7.27 23.80 -1.19
CA VAL A 403 -7.43 23.68 -2.65
C VAL A 403 -8.89 23.78 -3.05
N ARG A 404 -9.21 24.56 -4.09
CA ARG A 404 -10.59 24.73 -4.56
C ARG A 404 -11.17 23.38 -5.01
N THR A 405 -12.34 23.03 -4.49
CA THR A 405 -12.97 21.73 -4.70
C THR A 405 -14.48 21.88 -4.78
N TYR A 406 -15.16 21.09 -5.61
CA TYR A 406 -16.62 21.05 -5.68
C TYR A 406 -17.17 19.90 -4.84
N ASP A 407 -18.18 20.19 -4.01
CA ASP A 407 -18.95 19.18 -3.28
C ASP A 407 -20.28 18.93 -4.00
N SER A 408 -20.44 17.72 -4.53
CA SER A 408 -21.65 17.28 -5.24
C SER A 408 -22.90 17.17 -4.37
N VAL A 409 -22.75 17.06 -3.04
CA VAL A 409 -23.89 17.02 -2.10
C VAL A 409 -24.40 18.43 -1.84
N ALA A 410 -23.49 19.38 -1.62
CA ALA A 410 -23.84 20.77 -1.36
C ALA A 410 -23.97 21.62 -2.64
N GLU A 411 -23.59 21.06 -3.79
CA GLU A 411 -23.56 21.68 -5.11
C GLU A 411 -22.79 23.01 -5.17
N GLN A 412 -21.75 23.13 -4.35
CA GLN A 412 -20.98 24.36 -4.22
C GLN A 412 -19.47 24.08 -4.17
N CYS A 413 -18.69 25.08 -4.59
CA CYS A 413 -17.26 25.07 -4.35
C CYS A 413 -16.95 25.41 -2.89
N PHE A 414 -15.89 24.80 -2.38
CA PHE A 414 -15.29 25.10 -1.09
C PHE A 414 -13.77 24.98 -1.18
N LEU A 415 -13.10 25.47 -0.15
CA LEU A 415 -11.67 25.29 0.00
C LEU A 415 -11.42 23.99 0.78
N LEU A 416 -10.98 22.94 0.09
CA LEU A 416 -10.67 21.66 0.71
C LEU A 416 -9.33 21.73 1.42
N HIS A 417 -9.36 21.50 2.73
CA HIS A 417 -8.14 21.32 3.51
C HIS A 417 -7.89 19.85 3.85
N ALA A 418 -6.63 19.45 3.94
CA ALA A 418 -6.26 18.14 4.49
C ALA A 418 -5.13 18.25 5.51
N ALA A 419 -5.21 17.43 6.56
CA ALA A 419 -4.23 17.35 7.62
C ALA A 419 -3.82 15.90 7.89
N LEU A 420 -2.52 15.67 8.07
CA LEU A 420 -1.99 14.38 8.49
C LEU A 420 -2.00 14.30 10.03
N MET A 421 -2.80 13.40 10.57
CA MET A 421 -3.05 13.27 12.01
C MET A 421 -2.00 12.40 12.71
N TRP A 422 -1.62 11.28 12.11
CA TRP A 422 -0.64 10.37 12.70
C TRP A 422 -0.07 9.39 11.67
N THR A 423 0.94 8.64 12.10
CA THR A 423 1.50 7.53 11.34
C THR A 423 1.13 6.19 11.99
N ILE A 424 0.92 5.15 11.17
CA ILE A 424 0.59 3.79 11.60
C ILE A 424 1.72 2.89 11.14
N ASN A 425 2.58 2.51 12.07
CA ASN A 425 3.79 1.78 11.73
C ASN A 425 4.08 0.70 12.77
N ASP A 426 4.74 -0.36 12.33
CA ASP A 426 5.46 -1.21 13.26
C ASP A 426 6.67 -0.45 13.84
N PHE A 427 7.32 -1.03 14.86
CA PHE A 427 8.39 -0.33 15.56
C PHE A 427 9.64 -0.04 14.69
N PRO A 428 10.08 -0.95 13.79
CA PRO A 428 11.09 -0.65 12.77
C PRO A 428 10.73 0.53 11.85
N ALA A 429 9.57 0.49 11.17
CA ALA A 429 9.16 1.55 10.24
C ALA A 429 8.93 2.88 10.98
N TYR A 430 8.48 2.85 12.23
CA TYR A 430 8.42 4.02 13.09
C TYR A 430 9.78 4.71 13.22
N GLY A 431 10.89 3.98 13.37
CA GLY A 431 12.23 4.58 13.44
C GLY A 431 12.71 5.18 12.12
N ASP A 432 12.28 4.61 11.00
CA ASP A 432 12.59 5.14 9.67
C ASP A 432 11.79 6.42 9.37
N LEU A 433 10.51 6.50 9.77
CA LEU A 433 9.68 7.69 9.55
C LEU A 433 9.88 8.79 10.58
N SER A 434 9.98 8.44 11.87
CA SER A 434 10.09 9.44 12.95
C SER A 434 11.51 9.91 13.21
N GLY A 435 12.51 9.19 12.70
CA GLY A 435 13.90 9.41 13.06
C GLY A 435 14.26 8.98 14.49
N TRP A 436 13.32 8.39 15.22
CA TRP A 436 13.61 7.86 16.55
C TRP A 436 14.50 6.61 16.45
N VAL A 437 15.50 6.49 17.32
CA VAL A 437 16.28 5.27 17.46
C VAL A 437 15.40 4.21 18.12
N THR A 438 15.06 3.15 17.39
CA THR A 438 14.16 2.08 17.88
C THR A 438 14.88 0.87 18.46
N LYS A 439 16.20 0.99 18.69
CA LYS A 439 17.08 -0.08 19.18
C LYS A 439 18.07 0.47 20.20
N GLY A 440 18.51 -0.38 21.12
CA GLY A 440 19.50 0.02 22.13
C GLY A 440 18.89 0.80 23.28
N LYS A 441 19.72 1.55 24.00
CA LYS A 441 19.37 2.13 25.32
C LYS A 441 18.29 3.22 25.28
N MET A 442 18.02 3.79 24.11
CA MET A 442 17.06 4.89 23.91
C MET A 442 15.88 4.48 23.02
N ALA A 443 15.54 3.19 22.99
CA ALA A 443 14.50 2.71 22.09
C ALA A 443 13.11 3.26 22.39
N CYS A 444 12.81 3.60 23.65
CA CYS A 444 11.47 4.02 24.05
C CYS A 444 11.23 5.50 23.73
N PRO A 445 10.38 5.84 22.74
CA PRO A 445 10.09 7.23 22.43
C PRO A 445 9.31 7.90 23.57
N CYS A 446 8.62 7.11 24.40
CA CYS A 446 7.91 7.62 25.57
C CYS A 446 8.78 8.09 26.71
N CYS A 447 9.91 7.43 26.90
CA CYS A 447 10.77 7.70 28.03
C CYS A 447 11.93 8.62 27.65
N ASN A 448 12.25 8.77 26.36
CA ASN A 448 13.38 9.56 25.86
C ASN A 448 14.68 9.24 26.63
N ASP A 449 15.36 10.25 27.17
CA ASP A 449 16.59 10.15 27.97
C ASP A 449 16.36 9.41 29.31
N LYS A 450 15.10 9.30 29.75
CA LYS A 450 14.68 8.53 30.93
C LYS A 450 14.32 7.07 30.61
N THR A 451 14.66 6.56 29.43
CA THR A 451 14.47 5.15 29.07
C THR A 451 15.20 4.25 30.06
N ASP A 452 14.42 3.47 30.81
CA ASP A 452 14.95 2.47 31.72
C ASP A 452 15.23 1.18 30.96
N TYR A 453 16.48 0.73 31.00
CA TYR A 453 16.93 -0.44 30.26
C TYR A 453 17.81 -1.33 31.14
N GLN A 454 17.78 -2.63 30.88
CA GLN A 454 18.65 -3.61 31.51
C GLN A 454 19.20 -4.58 30.47
N SER A 455 20.47 -4.95 30.60
CA SER A 455 21.05 -6.04 29.81
C SER A 455 20.50 -7.38 30.31
N LEU A 456 19.84 -8.12 29.43
CA LEU A 456 19.28 -9.45 29.66
C LEU A 456 20.07 -10.45 28.82
N ARG A 457 21.15 -11.01 29.37
CA ARG A 457 22.09 -11.92 28.68
C ARG A 457 22.55 -11.31 27.33
N ASN A 458 21.87 -11.65 26.24
CA ASN A 458 22.18 -11.22 24.86
C ASN A 458 21.20 -10.18 24.29
N LYS A 459 20.27 -9.66 25.10
CA LYS A 459 19.23 -8.70 24.68
C LYS A 459 19.18 -7.51 25.64
N ILE A 460 18.53 -6.43 25.21
CA ILE A 460 18.19 -5.31 26.09
C ILE A 460 16.70 -5.40 26.40
N GLY A 461 16.35 -5.40 27.69
CA GLY A 461 14.97 -5.33 28.16
C GLY A 461 14.63 -3.95 28.72
N TYR A 462 13.39 -3.49 28.53
CA TYR A 462 12.90 -2.23 29.06
C TYR A 462 11.93 -2.50 30.21
N LEU A 463 12.41 -2.35 31.44
CA LEU A 463 11.69 -2.84 32.64
C LEU A 463 11.04 -1.71 33.46
N GLY A 464 11.22 -0.45 33.07
CA GLY A 464 10.67 0.71 33.79
C GLY A 464 9.19 1.03 33.53
N HIS A 465 8.43 0.10 32.94
CA HIS A 465 7.02 0.33 32.57
C HIS A 465 6.10 0.58 33.77
N ARG A 466 6.46 0.08 34.96
CA ARG A 466 5.69 0.29 36.20
C ARG A 466 5.61 1.76 36.64
N ARG A 467 6.49 2.63 36.13
CA ARG A 467 6.47 4.08 36.37
C ARG A 467 5.25 4.79 35.78
N PHE A 468 4.54 4.15 34.85
CA PHE A 468 3.34 4.70 34.22
C PHE A 468 2.05 4.34 34.98
N LEU A 469 2.13 3.49 36.01
CA LEU A 469 1.00 3.11 36.85
C LEU A 469 0.77 4.17 37.96
N PRO A 470 -0.46 4.30 38.48
CA PRO A 470 -0.75 5.15 39.64
C PRO A 470 0.18 4.86 40.81
N ASP A 471 0.52 5.88 41.62
CA ASP A 471 1.52 5.76 42.69
C ASP A 471 1.14 4.72 43.76
N ASN A 472 -0.16 4.52 43.99
CA ASN A 472 -0.71 3.53 44.90
C ASN A 472 -0.92 2.13 44.28
N HIS A 473 -0.55 1.94 43.01
CA HIS A 473 -0.81 0.68 42.31
C HIS A 473 0.03 -0.48 42.89
N VAL A 474 -0.61 -1.61 43.23
CA VAL A 474 0.01 -2.76 43.91
C VAL A 474 1.28 -3.28 43.22
N TRP A 475 1.29 -3.32 41.88
CA TRP A 475 2.47 -3.76 41.11
C TRP A 475 3.70 -2.88 41.29
N ARG A 476 3.56 -1.62 41.73
CA ARG A 476 4.72 -0.76 42.04
C ARG A 476 5.46 -1.25 43.29
N ASN A 477 4.77 -1.89 44.23
CA ASN A 477 5.36 -2.48 45.44
C ASN A 477 5.85 -3.92 45.23
N ASP A 478 5.36 -4.62 44.21
CA ASP A 478 5.77 -5.99 43.91
C ASP A 478 7.13 -5.99 43.19
N GLY A 479 8.23 -6.01 43.95
CA GLY A 479 9.57 -6.18 43.38
C GLY A 479 9.81 -7.62 42.89
N LYS A 480 9.26 -8.60 43.60
CA LYS A 480 9.56 -10.02 43.41
C LYS A 480 9.09 -10.55 42.05
N LYS A 481 7.90 -10.14 41.58
CA LYS A 481 7.39 -10.54 40.25
C LYS A 481 8.01 -9.78 39.08
N PHE A 482 8.77 -8.73 39.36
CA PHE A 482 9.32 -7.82 38.34
C PHE A 482 10.85 -7.77 38.42
N ASN A 483 11.44 -6.58 38.56
CA ASN A 483 12.89 -6.37 38.47
C ASN A 483 13.60 -6.38 39.85
N GLY A 484 12.97 -6.96 40.87
CA GLY A 484 13.53 -7.03 42.23
C GLY A 484 13.49 -5.72 43.03
N LYS A 485 12.89 -4.65 42.47
CA LYS A 485 12.86 -3.31 43.10
C LYS A 485 11.44 -2.83 43.33
N VAL A 486 11.23 -2.03 44.38
CA VAL A 486 10.02 -1.22 44.53
C VAL A 486 10.13 0.01 43.62
N GLU A 487 9.07 0.32 42.87
CA GLU A 487 9.05 1.42 41.90
C GLU A 487 8.40 2.68 42.50
N ARG A 488 9.24 3.61 42.96
CA ARG A 488 8.80 4.92 43.51
C ARG A 488 8.97 6.08 42.52
N ARG A 489 9.65 5.89 41.38
CA ARG A 489 9.92 6.99 40.44
C ARG A 489 8.64 7.41 39.73
N LEU A 490 8.48 8.71 39.52
CA LEU A 490 7.38 9.25 38.71
C LEU A 490 7.50 8.85 37.25
N LYS A 491 6.37 8.89 36.54
CA LYS A 491 6.30 8.78 35.08
C LYS A 491 7.25 9.80 34.44
N PRO A 492 8.02 9.43 33.40
CA PRO A 492 8.82 10.39 32.64
C PRO A 492 7.97 11.56 32.14
N ARG A 493 8.52 12.77 32.19
CA ARG A 493 7.85 13.97 31.68
C ARG A 493 7.63 13.83 30.18
N GLU A 494 6.42 14.14 29.73
CA GLU A 494 6.12 14.22 28.31
C GLU A 494 6.69 15.52 27.74
N LEU A 495 7.44 15.42 26.65
CA LEU A 495 8.00 16.58 25.96
C LEU A 495 6.95 17.19 25.03
N SER A 496 6.90 18.51 25.00
CA SER A 496 6.12 19.25 24.00
C SER A 496 6.78 19.19 22.63
N GLY A 497 6.00 19.45 21.57
CA GLY A 497 6.52 19.53 20.20
C GLY A 497 7.62 20.60 20.04
N GLU A 498 7.51 21.73 20.75
CA GLU A 498 8.53 22.78 20.75
C GLU A 498 9.85 22.32 21.38
N GLU A 499 9.78 21.54 22.46
CA GLU A 499 10.98 20.97 23.10
C GLU A 499 11.65 19.94 22.20
N ILE A 500 10.88 19.10 21.51
CA ILE A 500 11.40 18.17 20.51
C ILE A 500 12.05 18.95 19.36
N LEU A 501 11.42 20.03 18.89
CA LEU A 501 11.99 20.89 17.85
C LEU A 501 13.32 21.53 18.31
N LYS A 502 13.41 21.95 19.57
CA LYS A 502 14.66 22.43 20.17
C LYS A 502 15.73 21.32 20.20
N GLN A 503 15.39 20.10 20.58
CA GLN A 503 16.31 18.96 20.51
C GLN A 503 16.80 18.70 19.07
N LEU A 504 15.91 18.79 18.09
CA LEU A 504 16.23 18.62 16.67
C LEU A 504 17.15 19.70 16.10
N LYS A 505 17.06 20.94 16.61
CA LYS A 505 17.96 22.03 16.20
C LYS A 505 19.42 21.70 16.52
N VAL A 506 19.68 21.06 17.66
CA VAL A 506 21.01 20.62 18.12
C VAL A 506 21.55 19.43 17.32
N VAL A 507 20.68 18.66 16.66
CA VAL A 507 21.11 17.57 15.76
C VAL A 507 21.60 18.14 14.42
N GLU A 508 22.89 18.44 14.35
CA GLU A 508 23.58 18.86 13.12
C GLU A 508 24.23 17.67 12.38
N GLY A 509 24.48 17.82 11.07
CA GLY A 509 25.33 16.90 10.31
C GLY A 509 24.69 15.61 9.78
N VAL A 510 23.35 15.50 9.70
CA VAL A 510 22.70 14.34 9.06
C VAL A 510 22.75 14.47 7.54
N THR A 511 23.79 13.91 6.92
CA THR A 511 23.84 13.79 5.44
C THR A 511 22.92 12.67 4.98
N LEU A 512 21.93 13.01 4.15
CA LEU A 512 21.06 12.04 3.47
C LEU A 512 21.78 11.38 2.30
N GLY A 513 21.49 10.11 2.10
CA GLY A 513 22.03 9.26 1.06
C GLY A 513 23.03 8.20 1.53
N LYS A 514 23.19 7.19 0.68
CA LYS A 514 23.96 5.96 0.85
C LYS A 514 25.29 5.99 0.11
N ASN A 515 25.83 7.18 -0.16
CA ASN A 515 27.10 7.30 -0.87
C ASN A 515 28.22 6.63 -0.03
N PRO A 516 28.93 5.62 -0.57
CA PRO A 516 29.99 4.92 0.16
C PRO A 516 31.17 5.83 0.52
N ASN A 517 31.38 6.92 -0.22
CA ASN A 517 32.52 7.84 -0.04
C ASN A 517 32.22 8.98 0.95
N THR A 518 30.97 9.15 1.37
CA THR A 518 30.67 10.06 2.49
C THR A 518 31.24 9.45 3.77
N LYS A 519 32.19 10.14 4.42
CA LYS A 519 32.56 9.83 5.80
C LYS A 519 31.26 9.70 6.59
N LYS A 520 31.02 8.55 7.22
CA LYS A 520 29.86 8.35 8.10
C LYS A 520 29.93 9.45 9.16
N GLY A 521 29.18 10.54 8.93
CA GLY A 521 29.06 11.65 9.86
C GLY A 521 28.80 11.09 11.25
N SER A 522 29.62 11.55 12.18
CA SER A 522 29.88 10.99 13.49
C SER A 522 28.67 10.30 14.12
N ALA A 523 28.84 9.02 14.48
CA ALA A 523 28.00 8.29 15.41
C ALA A 523 27.99 8.89 16.84
N VAL A 524 28.46 10.14 17.00
CA VAL A 524 28.70 10.81 18.27
C VAL A 524 27.41 11.46 18.79
N LEU A 525 26.62 12.14 17.94
CA LEU A 525 25.37 12.80 18.38
C LEU A 525 24.19 11.84 18.62
N LYS A 526 24.18 10.66 17.97
CA LYS A 526 23.18 9.60 18.26
C LYS A 526 23.25 9.06 19.68
N LYS A 527 24.36 9.30 20.41
CA LYS A 527 24.54 8.77 21.77
C LYS A 527 23.86 9.60 22.85
N GLU A 528 23.52 10.86 22.60
CA GLU A 528 23.02 11.77 23.65
C GLU A 528 21.50 11.97 23.63
N THR A 529 20.85 12.00 22.45
CA THR A 529 19.40 12.33 22.35
C THR A 529 18.54 11.21 21.76
N GLY A 530 19.12 10.18 21.13
CA GLY A 530 18.36 9.11 20.48
C GLY A 530 17.54 9.53 19.26
N LEU A 531 17.71 10.78 18.80
CA LEU A 531 16.94 11.42 17.74
C LEU A 531 17.77 11.64 16.47
N ARG A 532 17.10 11.67 15.32
CA ARG A 532 17.61 12.35 14.10
C ARG A 532 16.50 13.22 13.51
N ARG A 533 16.89 14.21 12.68
CA ARG A 533 15.94 14.94 11.84
C ARG A 533 15.25 13.97 10.87
N ALA A 534 13.93 14.01 10.87
CA ALA A 534 13.02 13.33 9.94
C ALA A 534 11.76 14.20 9.75
N TYR A 535 11.01 14.00 8.66
CA TYR A 535 9.78 14.78 8.45
C TYR A 535 8.73 14.53 9.54
N PHE A 536 8.62 13.29 10.02
CA PHE A 536 7.63 12.91 11.04
C PHE A 536 8.26 12.78 12.42
N THR A 537 9.19 13.68 12.78
CA THR A 537 9.81 13.68 14.11
C THR A 537 8.82 14.12 15.19
N ASN A 538 7.81 13.29 15.48
CA ASN A 538 7.00 13.51 16.67
C ASN A 538 6.56 12.19 17.32
N TYR A 539 6.75 12.21 18.63
CA TYR A 539 6.29 11.28 19.62
C TYR A 539 4.86 11.67 20.00
N ARG A 540 3.88 10.85 19.57
CA ARG A 540 2.44 11.05 19.73
C ARG A 540 1.86 12.18 18.85
N ILE A 541 1.05 11.75 17.88
CA ILE A 541 -0.11 12.47 17.34
C ILE A 541 0.18 13.89 16.84
N GLY A 542 0.23 14.07 15.52
CA GLY A 542 -0.38 15.23 14.85
C GLY A 542 0.08 16.63 15.23
N LYS A 543 1.15 16.82 15.99
CA LYS A 543 1.65 18.15 16.33
C LYS A 543 2.81 18.54 15.41
N ILE A 544 2.38 19.13 14.30
CA ILE A 544 2.94 20.24 13.50
C ILE A 544 3.93 19.91 12.36
N PHE A 545 3.47 20.23 11.15
CA PHE A 545 4.27 20.81 10.06
C PHE A 545 4.47 22.30 10.34
N HIS A 546 5.71 22.77 10.40
CA HIS A 546 6.05 24.19 10.37
C HIS A 546 6.64 24.54 9.01
#